data_AF-A0A971Z3A1-F1
#
_entry.id   AF-A0A971Z3A1-F1
#
_cell.length_a   1.000
_cell.length_b   1.000
_cell.length_c   1.000
_cell.angle_alpha   90.00
_cell.angle_beta   90.00
_cell.angle_gamma   90.00
#
_symmetry.space_group_name_H-M   'P 1'
#
loop_
_entity.id
_entity.type
_entity.pdbx_description
1 polymer ?
#
loop_
_entity_poly.entity_id
_entity_poly.type
_entity_poly.pdbx_seq_one_letter_code
_entity_poly.pdbx_strand_id
1 'polypeptide(L)' 'ALARVPRATTDSASVEIRGKQLQVRVIRPGFVRNGKQIFN' A
#
# COMPACT_ATOMS: atom_id res chain seq x y z
N ALA A 1 0.58 1.65 4.93
CA ALA A 1 2.01 1.91 5.21
C ALA A 1 2.66 2.52 3.97
N LEU A 2 3.76 3.27 4.13
CA LEU A 2 4.58 3.72 2.99
C LEU A 2 5.73 2.73 2.77
N ALA A 3 6.08 2.46 1.51
CA ALA A 3 7.15 1.54 1.14
C ALA A 3 7.84 2.00 -0.14
N ARG A 4 9.13 1.68 -0.28
CA ARG A 4 9.87 1.81 -1.54
C ARG A 4 9.75 0.50 -2.30
N VAL A 5 9.37 0.58 -3.57
CA VAL A 5 9.13 -0.59 -4.43
C VAL A 5 9.74 -0.37 -5.83
N PRO A 6 10.02 -1.43 -6.60
CA PRO A 6 10.36 -1.30 -8.01
C PRO A 6 9.28 -0.57 -8.80
N ARG A 7 9.67 0.09 -9.90
CA ARG A 7 8.73 0.82 -10.77
C ARG A 7 7.63 -0.08 -11.38
N ALA A 8 7.89 -1.36 -11.52
CA ALA A 8 6.95 -2.32 -12.11
C ALA A 8 5.84 -2.78 -11.14
N THR A 9 5.86 -2.38 -9.87
CA THR A 9 4.82 -2.75 -8.90
C THR A 9 3.47 -2.16 -9.29
N THR A 10 2.45 -3.02 -9.34
CA THR A 10 1.07 -2.68 -9.73
C THR A 10 0.19 -2.44 -8.49
N ASP A 11 -1.12 -2.61 -8.60
CA ASP A 11 -2.12 -2.20 -7.60
C ASP A 11 -2.23 -3.14 -6.39
N SER A 12 -1.51 -4.27 -6.38
CA SER A 12 -1.54 -5.25 -5.29
C SER A 12 -0.14 -5.77 -4.98
N ALA A 13 0.09 -6.10 -3.71
CA ALA A 13 1.31 -6.77 -3.26
C ALA A 13 0.98 -7.72 -2.11
N SER A 14 1.91 -8.62 -1.77
CA SER A 14 1.85 -9.43 -0.56
C SER A 14 2.87 -8.93 0.46
N VAL A 15 2.48 -8.88 1.72
CA VAL A 15 3.37 -8.54 2.84
C VAL A 15 3.40 -9.73 3.79
N GLU A 16 4.61 -10.18 4.12
CA GLU A 16 4.77 -11.20 5.14
C GLU A 16 4.59 -10.58 6.53
N ILE A 17 3.64 -11.11 7.31
CA ILE A 17 3.43 -10.74 8.70
C ILE A 17 3.39 -12.02 9.51
N ARG A 18 4.45 -12.26 10.30
CA ARG A 18 4.57 -13.41 11.22
C ARG A 18 4.39 -14.76 10.49
N GLY A 19 5.08 -14.95 9.37
CA GLY A 19 5.00 -16.19 8.58
C GLY A 19 3.72 -16.37 7.77
N LYS A 20 2.86 -15.34 7.66
CA LYS A 20 1.66 -15.34 6.81
C LYS A 20 1.79 -14.30 5.71
N GLN A 21 1.39 -14.66 4.49
CA GLN A 21 1.30 -13.72 3.37
C GLN A 21 -0.07 -13.01 3.41
N LEU A 22 -0.05 -11.69 3.60
CA LEU A 22 -1.25 -10.88 3.57
C LEU A 22 -1.28 -10.05 2.29
N GLN A 23 -2.41 -10.11 1.58
CA GLN A 23 -2.62 -9.28 0.40
C GLN A 23 -2.92 -7.83 0.81
N VAL A 24 -2.28 -6.88 0.14
CA VAL A 24 -2.47 -5.45 0.36
C VAL A 24 -2.68 -4.74 -0.97
N ARG A 25 -3.39 -3.61 -0.92
CA ARG A 25 -3.53 -2.70 -2.06
C ARG A 25 -2.37 -1.71 -2.08
N VAL A 26 -1.81 -1.49 -3.25
CA VAL A 26 -0.83 -0.44 -3.50
C VAL A 26 -1.59 0.81 -3.98
N ILE A 27 -1.36 1.92 -3.30
CA ILE A 27 -1.96 3.22 -3.61
C ILE A 27 -0.86 4.28 -3.72
N ARG A 28 -1.19 5.45 -4.26
CA ARG A 28 -0.27 6.59 -4.24
C ARG A 28 0.11 6.94 -2.79
N PRO A 29 1.35 7.40 -2.53
CA PRO A 29 1.77 7.82 -1.20
C PRO A 29 0.85 8.92 -0.62
N GLY A 30 0.41 8.70 0.62
CA GLY A 30 -0.53 9.57 1.34
C GLY A 30 -1.87 8.86 1.62
N PHE A 31 -2.41 9.06 2.83
CA PHE A 31 -3.64 8.39 3.27
C PHE A 31 -4.81 9.37 3.48
N VAL A 32 -4.52 10.53 4.07
CA VAL A 32 -5.52 11.55 4.44
C VAL A 32 -4.98 12.95 4.14
N ARG A 33 -5.85 13.87 3.70
CA ARG A 33 -5.57 15.31 3.58
C ARG A 33 -6.78 16.10 4.08
N ASN A 34 -6.56 17.10 4.95
CA ASN A 34 -7.63 17.92 5.54
C ASN A 34 -8.79 17.10 6.13
N GLY A 35 -8.48 16.00 6.83
CA GLY A 35 -9.49 15.13 7.46
C GLY A 35 -10.26 14.22 6.49
N LYS A 36 -9.91 14.18 5.20
CA LYS A 36 -10.55 13.32 4.20
C LYS A 36 -9.59 12.29 3.65
N GLN A 37 -10.10 11.07 3.41
CA GLN A 37 -9.40 10.02 2.69
C GLN A 37 -9.06 10.49 1.26
N ILE A 38 -7.85 10.19 0.79
CA ILE A 38 -7.38 10.59 -0.56
C ILE A 38 -7.10 9.41 -1.49
N PHE A 39 -7.40 8.20 -1.06
CA PHE A 39 -7.31 6.97 -1.86
C PHE A 39 -8.70 6.40 -2.13
N ASN A 40 -8.84 5.65 -3.22
CA ASN A 40 -10.09 4.97 -3.61
C ASN A 40 -9.94 3.45 -3.44
#